data_AF-A0A958YM16-F1
#
_entry.id   AF-A0A958YM16-F1
#
_cell.length_a   1.000
_cell.length_b   1.000
_cell.length_c   1.000
_cell.angle_alpha   90.00
_cell.angle_beta   90.00
_cell.angle_gamma   90.00
#
_symmetry.space_group_name_H-M   'P 1'
#
loop_
_entity.id
_entity.type
_entity.pdbx_description
1 polymer ?
#
loop_
_entity_poly.entity_id
_entity_poly.type
_entity_poly.pdbx_seq_one_letter_code
_entity_poly.pdbx_strand_id
1 'polypeptide(L)'
;PFLDIAKQMAQAFGYTADLATDKQLSQLLRLRVAQKNECAYCVILHAKMAREIGIAEEKVDNISSWYNSELFTTKEKAALAYCDALTEGT
;
A
#
# COMPACT_ATOMS: atom_id res chain seq x y z
N PRO A 1 18.78 -8.13 -0.05
CA PRO A 1 19.36 -7.31 -1.15
C PRO A 1 18.29 -6.50 -1.92
N PHE A 2 17.29 -7.16 -2.53
CA PHE A 2 16.26 -6.50 -3.33
C PHE A 2 15.39 -5.51 -2.52
N LEU A 3 14.85 -5.94 -1.37
CA LEU A 3 13.98 -5.10 -0.53
C LEU A 3 14.73 -4.10 0.35
N ASP A 4 16.05 -4.26 0.49
CA ASP A 4 16.87 -3.38 1.33
C ASP A 4 17.11 -2.02 0.66
N ILE A 5 17.00 -1.95 -0.67
CA ILE A 5 17.12 -0.71 -1.44
C ILE A 5 16.11 0.33 -0.96
N ALA A 6 14.86 -0.06 -0.69
CA ALA A 6 13.85 0.86 -0.15
C ALA A 6 14.26 1.46 1.20
N LYS A 7 14.85 0.66 2.10
CA LYS A 7 15.36 1.15 3.39
C LYS A 7 16.55 2.09 3.21
N GLN A 8 17.47 1.75 2.31
CA GLN A 8 18.62 2.59 2.00
C GLN A 8 18.19 3.94 1.40
N MET A 9 17.23 3.95 0.47
CA MET A 9 16.68 5.18 -0.10
C MET A 9 15.97 6.02 0.95
N ALA A 10 15.11 5.43 1.78
CA ALA A 10 14.44 6.15 2.86
C ALA A 10 15.45 6.83 3.79
N GLN A 11 16.51 6.11 4.17
CA GLN A 11 17.60 6.66 4.98
C GLN A 11 18.36 7.79 4.28
N ALA A 12 18.68 7.63 2.99
CA ALA A 12 19.41 8.64 2.22
C ALA A 12 18.64 9.96 2.07
N PHE A 13 17.31 9.91 1.98
CA PHE A 13 16.44 11.09 1.89
C PHE A 13 15.90 11.56 3.23
N GLY A 14 16.32 10.96 4.36
CA GLY A 14 15.84 11.32 5.69
C GLY A 14 14.33 11.07 5.89
N TYR A 15 13.74 10.18 5.09
CA TYR A 15 12.31 9.87 5.16
C TYR A 15 12.05 8.80 6.23
N THR A 16 11.13 9.09 7.15
CA THR A 16 10.56 8.11 8.06
C THR A 16 9.11 7.82 7.69
N ALA A 17 8.71 6.56 7.78
CA ALA A 17 7.33 6.11 7.51
C ALA A 17 6.39 6.33 8.71
N ASP A 18 6.70 7.28 9.59
CA ASP A 18 5.90 7.58 10.77
C ASP A 18 4.77 8.52 10.39
N LEU A 19 3.65 7.92 9.99
CA LEU A 19 2.41 8.63 9.72
C LEU A 19 1.53 8.58 10.98
N ALA A 20 0.76 9.65 11.22
CA ALA A 20 -0.27 9.66 12.28
C ALA A 20 -1.44 8.70 12.00
N THR A 21 -1.51 8.18 10.76
CA THR A 21 -2.53 7.25 10.30
C THR A 21 -2.21 5.82 10.73
N ASP A 22 -3.26 5.01 10.88
CA ASP A 22 -3.15 3.57 11.09
C ASP A 22 -2.13 2.91 10.14
N LYS A 23 -1.27 2.04 10.69
CA LYS A 23 -0.16 1.41 9.96
C LYS A 23 -0.67 0.45 8.89
N GLN A 24 -1.74 -0.31 9.16
CA GLN A 24 -2.29 -1.26 8.20
C GLN A 24 -2.95 -0.53 7.04
N LEU A 25 -3.76 0.50 7.32
CA LEU A 25 -4.35 1.34 6.29
C LEU A 25 -3.27 1.98 5.42
N SER A 26 -2.25 2.60 6.03
CA SER A 26 -1.14 3.23 5.30
C SER A 26 -0.43 2.22 4.37
N GLN A 27 -0.28 0.97 4.81
CA GLN A 27 0.36 -0.06 4.02
C GLN A 27 -0.52 -0.60 2.89
N LEU A 28 -1.85 -0.69 3.08
CA LEU A 28 -2.81 -0.97 2.01
C LEU A 28 -2.74 0.12 0.92
N LEU A 29 -2.71 1.39 1.31
CA LEU A 29 -2.63 2.50 0.36
C LEU A 29 -1.33 2.44 -0.45
N ARG A 30 -0.18 2.17 0.20
CA ARG A 30 1.10 1.99 -0.50
C ARG A 30 1.07 0.85 -1.53
N LEU A 31 0.45 -0.27 -1.19
CA LEU A 31 0.25 -1.38 -2.12
C LEU A 31 -0.65 -0.96 -3.29
N ARG A 32 -1.73 -0.22 -3.03
CA ARG A 32 -2.65 0.22 -4.08
C ARG A 32 -2.00 1.22 -5.03
N VAL A 33 -1.27 2.22 -4.52
CA VAL A 33 -0.47 3.15 -5.33
C VAL A 33 0.53 2.39 -6.19
N ALA A 34 1.22 1.40 -5.62
CA ALA A 34 2.17 0.58 -6.35
C ALA A 34 1.53 -0.19 -7.51
N GLN A 35 0.33 -0.74 -7.32
CA GLN A 35 -0.44 -1.39 -8.38
C GLN A 35 -0.87 -0.39 -9.47
N LYS A 36 -1.42 0.76 -9.08
CA LYS A 36 -1.89 1.80 -10.00
C LYS A 36 -0.77 2.41 -10.84
N ASN A 37 0.42 2.57 -10.25
CA ASN A 37 1.63 3.05 -10.93
C ASN A 37 2.42 1.94 -11.63
N GLU A 38 1.90 0.70 -11.65
CA GLU A 38 2.53 -0.46 -12.31
C GLU A 38 3.98 -0.72 -11.87
N CYS A 39 4.34 -0.34 -10.65
CA CYS A 39 5.69 -0.48 -10.12
C CYS A 39 5.89 -1.92 -9.59
N ALA A 40 6.41 -2.82 -10.43
CA ALA A 40 6.62 -4.23 -10.05
C ALA A 40 7.44 -4.40 -8.75
N TYR A 41 8.50 -3.60 -8.58
CA TYR A 41 9.30 -3.57 -7.35
C TYR A 41 8.44 -3.23 -6.12
N CYS A 42 7.67 -2.14 -6.23
CA CYS A 42 6.86 -1.60 -5.16
C CYS A 42 5.72 -2.56 -4.79
N VAL A 43 5.12 -3.23 -5.77
CA VAL A 43 4.07 -4.24 -5.54
C VAL A 43 4.65 -5.40 -4.72
N ILE A 44 5.80 -5.95 -5.10
CA ILE A 44 6.46 -7.04 -4.36
C ILE A 44 6.79 -6.57 -2.92
N LEU A 45 7.40 -5.40 -2.79
CA LEU A 45 7.77 -4.83 -1.49
C LEU A 45 6.54 -4.65 -0.60
N HIS A 46 5.52 -3.94 -1.08
CA HIS A 46 4.40 -3.57 -0.24
C HIS A 46 3.43 -4.72 0.03
N ALA A 47 3.32 -5.70 -0.86
CA ALA A 47 2.58 -6.93 -0.59
C ALA A 47 3.28 -7.77 0.49
N LYS A 48 4.61 -7.88 0.46
CA LYS A 48 5.36 -8.57 1.52
C LYS A 48 5.21 -7.85 2.85
N MET A 49 5.44 -6.54 2.88
CA MET A 49 5.31 -5.74 4.09
C MET A 49 3.89 -5.80 4.67
N ALA A 50 2.85 -5.81 3.83
CA ALA A 50 1.47 -5.93 4.29
C ALA A 50 1.23 -7.23 5.07
N ARG A 51 1.72 -8.36 4.55
CA ARG A 51 1.64 -9.67 5.22
C ARG A 51 2.46 -9.68 6.51
N GLU A 52 3.67 -9.11 6.50
CA GLU A 52 4.53 -9.01 7.69
C GLU A 52 3.91 -8.22 8.85
N ILE A 53 3.08 -7.21 8.55
CA ILE A 53 2.38 -6.41 9.59
C ILE A 53 0.98 -6.95 9.94
N GLY A 54 0.63 -8.15 9.46
CA GLY A 54 -0.59 -8.87 9.84
C GLY A 54 -1.86 -8.48 9.06
N ILE A 55 -1.74 -7.91 7.86
CA ILE A 55 -2.90 -7.78 6.96
C ILE A 55 -3.19 -9.16 6.36
N ALA A 56 -4.46 -9.58 6.39
CA ALA A 56 -4.92 -10.87 5.86
C ALA A 56 -4.52 -11.06 4.39
N GLU A 57 -4.09 -12.27 4.03
CA GLU A 57 -3.59 -12.57 2.68
C GLU A 57 -4.65 -12.33 1.60
N GLU A 58 -5.90 -12.71 1.87
CA GLU A 58 -7.03 -12.51 0.97
C GLU A 58 -7.23 -11.03 0.66
N LYS A 59 -6.98 -10.15 1.64
CA LYS A 59 -7.09 -8.70 1.48
C LYS A 59 -5.95 -8.13 0.65
N VAL A 60 -4.72 -8.64 0.84
CA VAL A 60 -3.55 -8.26 0.04
C VAL A 60 -3.73 -8.67 -1.42
N ASP A 61 -4.21 -9.90 -1.65
CA ASP A 61 -4.36 -10.46 -2.99
C ASP A 61 -5.57 -9.86 -3.73
N ASN A 62 -6.63 -9.50 -3.02
CA ASN A 62 -7.86 -8.95 -3.58
C ASN A 62 -7.88 -7.41 -3.68
N ILE A 63 -6.81 -6.72 -3.28
CA ILE A 63 -6.77 -5.25 -3.24
C ILE A 63 -7.01 -4.57 -4.60
N SER A 64 -6.73 -5.24 -5.73
CA SER A 64 -7.03 -4.71 -7.06
C SER A 64 -8.53 -4.58 -7.34
N SER A 65 -9.34 -5.36 -6.62
CA SER A 65 -10.81 -5.40 -6.68
C SER A 65 -11.44 -4.86 -5.40
N TRP A 66 -10.80 -3.91 -4.71
CA TRP A 66 -11.25 -3.44 -3.39
C TRP A 66 -12.69 -2.86 -3.38
N TYR A 67 -13.14 -2.28 -4.49
CA TYR A 67 -14.41 -1.54 -4.56
C TYR A 67 -15.64 -2.47 -4.41
N ASN A 68 -15.59 -3.67 -4.99
CA ASN A 68 -16.68 -4.66 -4.94
C ASN A 68 -16.49 -5.74 -3.86
N SER A 69 -15.40 -5.69 -3.11
CA SER A 69 -15.05 -6.69 -2.09
C SER A 69 -15.59 -6.35 -0.70
N GLU A 70 -16.06 -7.34 0.04
CA GLU A 70 -16.52 -7.19 1.42
C GLU A 70 -15.37 -7.25 2.44
N LEU A 71 -14.15 -7.58 2.01
CA LEU A 71 -12.95 -7.66 2.87
C LEU A 71 -12.48 -6.28 3.39
N PHE A 72 -13.00 -5.20 2.80
CA PHE A 72 -12.61 -3.82 3.09
C PHE A 72 -13.75 -3.09 3.79
N THR A 73 -13.42 -2.48 4.93
CA THR A 73 -14.32 -1.62 5.68
C THR A 73 -14.67 -0.35 4.89
N THR A 74 -15.76 0.32 5.26
CA THR A 74 -16.15 1.61 4.67
C THR A 74 -15.02 2.65 4.73
N LYS A 75 -14.27 2.69 5.83
CA LYS A 75 -13.13 3.59 6.02
C LYS A 75 -12.01 3.29 5.01
N GLU A 76 -11.67 2.02 4.82
CA GLU A 76 -10.63 1.62 3.88
C GLU A 76 -11.06 1.88 2.43
N LYS A 77 -12.31 1.57 2.08
CA LYS A 77 -12.85 1.86 0.74
C LYS A 77 -12.82 3.36 0.42
N ALA A 78 -13.17 4.23 1.37
CA ALA A 78 -13.10 5.67 1.19
C ALA A 78 -11.65 6.14 0.95
N ALA A 79 -10.69 5.62 1.72
CA ALA A 79 -9.28 5.95 1.56
C ALA A 79 -8.69 5.41 0.24
N LEU A 80 -9.08 4.21 -0.17
CA LEU A 80 -8.66 3.60 -1.44
C LEU A 80 -9.25 4.36 -2.65
N ALA A 81 -10.51 4.81 -2.57
CA ALA A 81 -11.12 5.67 -3.59
C ALA A 81 -10.33 6.99 -3.75
N TYR A 82 -10.00 7.63 -2.63
CA TYR A 82 -9.20 8.86 -2.63
C TYR A 82 -7.80 8.63 -3.21
N CYS A 83 -7.16 7.51 -2.82
CA CYS A 83 -5.86 7.08 -3.33
C CYS A 83 -5.88 6.87 -4.84
N ASP A 84 -6.88 6.17 -5.38
CA ASP A 84 -7.01 5.93 -6.82
C ASP A 84 -7.20 7.25 -7.57
N ALA A 85 -8.08 8.13 -7.08
CA ALA A 85 -8.32 9.44 -7.70
C ALA A 85 -7.06 10.32 -7.74
N LEU A 86 -6.25 10.34 -6.66
CA LEU A 86 -5.00 11.09 -6.65
C LEU A 86 -3.92 10.48 -7.55
N THR A 87 -3.90 9.15 -7.69
CA THR A 87 -2.86 8.45 -8.45
C THR A 87 -3.08 8.58 -9.97
N GLU A 88 -4.34 8.65 -10.42
CA GLU A 88 -4.65 8.91 -11.84
C GLU A 88 -4.22 10.31 -12.30
N GLY A 89 -4.05 11.26 -11.36
CA GLY A 89 -3.81 12.66 -11.66
C GLY A 89 -5.07 13.39 -12.11
N THR A 90 -5.14 14.70 -11.87
CA THR A 90 -6.15 15.60 -12.46
C THR A 90 -5.71 16.09 -13.82
#